data_AF-A0A6C0D3S4-F1
#
_entry.id   AF-A0A6C0D3S4-F1
#
_cell.length_a   1.000
_cell.length_b   1.000
_cell.length_c   1.000
_cell.angle_alpha   90.00
_cell.angle_beta   90.00
_cell.angle_gamma   90.00
#
_symmetry.space_group_name_H-M   'P 1'
#
loop_
_entity.id
_entity.type
_entity.pdbx_description
1 polymer ?
#
loop_
_entity_poly.entity_id
_entity_poly.type
_entity_poly.pdbx_seq_one_letter_code
_entity_poly.pdbx_strand_id
1 'polypeptide(L)'
;MNPNEVLKLNDMIKEGDCVDNTETIRQLKHSSLITQNLNNILHIKKKYPDVDLKTLDDECLKESRFLFDNYTSIYNKLLRDQIDLKVFYKFLFYLKKIEDGELTFYQASYEIGMLLKNMYVDPIIDKEKEMKKGRNIDWNEYKKINAQIK
;
A
#
# COMPACT_ATOMS: atom_id res chain seq x y z
N MET A 1 5.65 12.48 -13.20
CA MET A 1 5.87 11.42 -14.21
C MET A 1 6.71 11.96 -15.35
N ASN A 2 7.73 11.19 -15.76
CA ASN A 2 8.47 11.45 -16.98
C ASN A 2 7.64 11.00 -18.20
N PRO A 3 7.62 11.74 -19.34
CA PRO A 3 6.89 11.34 -20.55
C PRO A 3 7.12 9.88 -21.00
N ASN A 4 8.33 9.35 -20.81
CA ASN A 4 8.67 7.97 -21.19
C ASN A 4 8.01 6.92 -20.28
N GLU A 5 7.77 7.25 -19.01
CA GLU A 5 7.07 6.37 -18.07
C GLU A 5 5.58 6.30 -18.38
N VAL A 6 5.00 7.43 -18.79
CA VAL A 6 3.60 7.51 -19.23
C VAL A 6 3.36 6.67 -20.48
N LEU A 7 4.29 6.71 -21.44
CA LEU A 7 4.17 5.93 -22.68
C LEU A 7 4.17 4.43 -22.40
N LYS A 8 5.15 3.95 -21.60
CA LYS A 8 5.23 2.55 -21.17
C LYS A 8 4.02 2.10 -20.36
N LEU A 9 3.51 2.97 -19.49
CA LEU A 9 2.30 2.69 -18.72
C LEU A 9 1.10 2.45 -19.65
N ASN A 10 0.94 3.28 -20.67
CA ASN A 10 -0.13 3.10 -21.66
C ASN A 10 0.01 1.80 -22.45
N ASP A 11 1.24 1.38 -22.77
CA ASP A 11 1.48 0.11 -23.45
C ASP A 11 1.10 -1.08 -22.55
N MET A 12 1.50 -1.05 -21.26
CA MET A 12 1.11 -2.08 -20.28
C MET A 12 -0.41 -2.15 -20.06
N ILE A 13 -1.10 -1.02 -20.11
CA ILE A 13 -2.57 -0.96 -19.98
C ILE A 13 -3.25 -1.58 -21.20
N LYS A 14 -2.73 -1.36 -22.41
CA LYS A 14 -3.28 -1.94 -23.65
C LYS A 14 -3.07 -3.44 -23.73
N GLU A 15 -1.97 -3.94 -23.15
CA GLU A 15 -1.64 -5.36 -23.13
C GLU A 15 -2.42 -6.15 -22.07
N GLY A 16 -3.00 -5.48 -21.07
CA GLY A 16 -3.83 -6.10 -20.02
C GLY A 16 -5.32 -5.79 -20.17
N ASP A 17 -6.19 -6.68 -19.68
CA ASP A 17 -7.64 -6.43 -19.52
C ASP A 17 -7.91 -5.48 -18.33
N CYS A 18 -7.31 -4.28 -18.36
CA CYS A 18 -7.35 -3.35 -17.25
C CYS A 18 -8.56 -2.41 -17.40
N VAL A 19 -9.61 -2.64 -16.60
CA VAL A 19 -10.84 -1.83 -16.62
C VAL A 19 -10.60 -0.44 -16.01
N ASP A 20 -10.88 0.62 -16.77
CA ASP A 20 -10.88 1.99 -16.26
C ASP A 20 -12.12 2.24 -15.38
N ASN A 21 -11.89 2.51 -14.10
CA ASN A 21 -12.95 2.83 -13.13
C ASN A 21 -12.99 4.32 -12.74
N THR A 22 -12.30 5.19 -13.49
CA THR A 22 -12.18 6.63 -13.18
C THR A 22 -13.55 7.29 -12.95
N GLU A 23 -14.49 7.09 -13.86
CA GLU A 23 -15.81 7.71 -13.78
C GLU A 23 -16.67 7.13 -12.65
N THR A 24 -16.61 5.82 -12.43
CA THR A 24 -17.30 5.18 -11.30
C THR A 24 -16.81 5.75 -9.97
N ILE A 25 -15.49 5.91 -9.80
CA ILE A 25 -14.92 6.48 -8.58
C ILE A 25 -15.39 7.93 -8.39
N ARG A 26 -15.36 8.74 -9.44
CA ARG A 26 -15.83 10.14 -9.43
C ARG A 26 -17.30 10.30 -9.08
N GLN A 27 -18.13 9.33 -9.47
CA GLN A 27 -19.56 9.32 -9.15
C GLN A 27 -19.81 8.92 -7.70
N LEU A 28 -19.12 7.88 -7.20
CA LEU A 28 -19.35 7.35 -5.86
C LEU A 28 -18.84 8.27 -4.74
N LYS A 29 -17.65 8.86 -4.90
CA LYS A 29 -17.04 9.78 -3.90
C LYS A 29 -16.97 9.23 -2.47
N HIS A 30 -16.53 7.99 -2.31
CA HIS A 30 -16.50 7.31 -1.02
C HIS A 30 -15.28 7.65 -0.15
N SER A 31 -14.23 8.28 -0.68
CA SER A 31 -12.96 8.49 0.04
C SER A 31 -13.15 9.23 1.38
N SER A 32 -14.03 10.24 1.42
CA SER A 32 -14.32 11.03 2.61
C SER A 32 -15.02 10.21 3.69
N LEU A 33 -16.03 9.42 3.31
CA LEU A 33 -16.78 8.54 4.21
C LEU A 33 -15.88 7.44 4.79
N ILE A 34 -15.04 6.83 3.95
CA ILE A 34 -14.07 5.83 4.40
C ILE A 34 -13.09 6.46 5.40
N THR A 35 -12.57 7.66 5.09
CA THR A 35 -11.63 8.36 5.98
C THR A 35 -12.27 8.72 7.31
N GLN A 36 -13.51 9.18 7.31
CA GLN A 36 -14.25 9.48 8.52
C GLN A 36 -14.44 8.24 9.38
N ASN A 37 -14.93 7.14 8.79
CA ASN A 37 -15.15 5.88 9.51
C ASN A 37 -13.84 5.30 10.05
N LEU A 38 -12.76 5.35 9.27
CA LEU A 38 -11.42 4.98 9.73
C LEU A 38 -11.02 5.77 10.99
N ASN A 39 -11.16 7.09 10.95
CA ASN A 39 -10.80 7.94 12.09
C ASN A 39 -11.68 7.67 13.31
N ASN A 40 -12.97 7.36 13.12
CA ASN A 40 -13.87 6.96 14.20
C ASN A 40 -13.39 5.66 14.87
N ILE A 41 -13.06 4.62 14.09
CA ILE A 41 -12.50 3.36 14.61
C ILE A 41 -11.23 3.63 15.42
N LEU A 42 -10.29 4.40 14.86
CA LEU A 42 -9.03 4.73 15.55
C LEU A 42 -9.26 5.52 16.84
N HIS A 43 -10.22 6.44 16.85
CA HIS A 43 -10.59 7.21 18.02
C HIS A 43 -11.17 6.32 19.13
N ILE A 44 -12.10 5.42 18.79
CA ILE A 44 -12.72 4.48 19.73
C ILE A 44 -11.66 3.54 20.30
N LYS A 45 -10.78 2.98 19.46
CA LYS A 45 -9.66 2.13 19.90
C LYS A 45 -8.73 2.86 20.87
N LYS A 46 -8.46 4.14 20.63
CA LYS A 46 -7.65 4.96 21.53
C LYS A 46 -8.37 5.26 22.85
N LYS A 47 -9.69 5.42 22.81
CA LYS A 47 -10.53 5.69 23.99
C LYS A 47 -10.67 4.46 24.89
N TYR A 48 -10.71 3.26 24.31
CA TYR A 48 -10.87 1.99 25.01
C TYR A 48 -9.76 0.99 24.63
N PRO A 49 -8.53 1.15 25.15
CA PRO A 49 -7.40 0.31 24.74
C PRO A 49 -7.49 -1.15 25.22
N ASP A 50 -8.11 -1.40 26.37
CA ASP A 50 -8.14 -2.72 27.05
C ASP A 50 -9.50 -3.41 27.00
N VAL A 51 -10.36 -3.02 26.06
CA VAL A 51 -11.69 -3.61 25.90
C VAL A 51 -11.62 -4.88 25.04
N ASP A 52 -12.50 -5.84 25.30
CA ASP A 52 -12.62 -7.03 24.48
C ASP A 52 -13.08 -6.69 23.05
N LEU A 53 -12.71 -7.54 22.09
CA LEU A 53 -12.97 -7.30 20.67
C LEU A 53 -14.47 -7.17 20.35
N LYS A 54 -15.34 -7.88 21.07
CA LYS A 54 -16.78 -7.85 20.81
C LYS A 54 -17.37 -6.50 21.22
N THR A 55 -17.04 -6.03 22.42
CA THR A 55 -17.48 -4.71 22.88
C THR A 55 -16.87 -3.60 22.01
N LEU A 56 -15.62 -3.74 21.57
CA LEU A 56 -15.00 -2.80 20.63
C LEU A 56 -15.76 -2.75 19.29
N ASP A 57 -16.12 -3.91 18.74
CA ASP A 57 -16.87 -4.04 17.50
C ASP A 57 -18.26 -3.39 17.63
N ASP A 58 -18.99 -3.67 18.71
CA ASP A 58 -20.30 -3.06 18.97
C ASP A 58 -20.24 -1.52 19.02
N GLU A 59 -19.18 -0.94 19.59
CA GLU A 59 -18.97 0.51 19.61
C GLU A 59 -18.54 1.06 18.24
N CYS A 60 -17.62 0.39 17.55
CA CYS A 60 -17.15 0.82 16.24
C CYS A 60 -18.24 0.75 15.17
N LEU A 61 -19.12 -0.25 15.24
CA LEU A 61 -20.21 -0.46 14.30
C LEU A 61 -21.21 0.70 14.30
N LYS A 62 -21.46 1.32 15.47
CA LYS A 62 -22.35 2.49 15.62
C LYS A 62 -21.85 3.69 14.83
N GLU A 63 -20.54 3.93 14.87
CA GLU A 63 -19.90 5.13 14.30
C GLU A 63 -19.28 4.88 12.92
N SER A 64 -19.22 3.62 12.45
CA SER A 64 -18.48 3.21 11.24
C SER A 64 -19.27 2.26 10.34
N ARG A 65 -20.61 2.37 10.35
CA ARG A 65 -21.52 1.50 9.61
C ARG A 65 -21.27 1.52 8.09
N PHE A 66 -20.90 2.66 7.51
CA PHE A 66 -20.62 2.75 6.07
C PHE A 66 -19.49 1.80 5.65
N LEU A 67 -18.41 1.75 6.45
CA LEU A 67 -17.30 0.84 6.18
C LEU A 67 -17.69 -0.63 6.41
N PHE A 68 -18.51 -0.90 7.42
CA PHE A 68 -19.02 -2.25 7.68
C PHE A 68 -19.90 -2.76 6.54
N ASP A 69 -20.86 -1.96 6.07
CA ASP A 69 -21.85 -2.37 5.07
C ASP A 69 -21.24 -2.51 3.66
N ASN A 70 -20.34 -1.60 3.28
CA ASN A 70 -19.80 -1.54 1.91
C ASN A 70 -18.40 -2.17 1.77
N TYR A 71 -17.65 -2.27 2.87
CA TYR A 71 -16.23 -2.67 2.87
C TYR A 71 -15.89 -3.52 4.10
N THR A 72 -16.72 -4.51 4.44
CA THR A 72 -16.64 -5.32 5.66
C THR A 72 -15.25 -5.92 5.90
N SER A 73 -14.55 -6.33 4.83
CA SER A 73 -13.18 -6.86 4.91
C SER A 73 -12.19 -5.82 5.43
N ILE A 74 -12.29 -4.56 4.97
CA ILE A 74 -11.45 -3.45 5.45
C ILE A 74 -11.79 -3.15 6.90
N TYR A 75 -13.08 -3.05 7.24
CA TYR A 75 -13.54 -2.83 8.61
C TYR A 75 -12.95 -3.86 9.58
N ASN A 76 -13.10 -5.16 9.27
CA ASN A 76 -12.59 -6.24 10.12
C ASN A 76 -11.06 -6.22 10.27
N LYS A 77 -10.33 -5.87 9.21
CA LYS A 77 -8.87 -5.75 9.25
C LYS A 77 -8.41 -4.55 10.07
N LEU A 78 -9.15 -3.43 10.05
CA LEU A 78 -8.85 -2.26 10.88
C LEU A 78 -9.05 -2.56 12.38
N LEU A 79 -10.14 -3.24 12.73
CA LEU A 79 -10.38 -3.66 14.12
C LEU A 79 -9.22 -4.49 14.67
N ARG A 80 -8.71 -5.43 13.86
CA ARG A 80 -7.64 -6.37 14.23
C ARG A 80 -6.21 -5.86 14.00
N ASP A 81 -6.03 -4.59 13.64
CA ASP A 81 -4.71 -4.01 13.32
C ASP A 81 -3.94 -4.75 12.20
N GLN A 82 -4.68 -5.29 11.23
CA GLN A 82 -4.12 -6.05 10.09
C GLN A 82 -3.89 -5.19 8.84
N ILE A 83 -3.95 -3.86 8.97
CA ILE A 83 -3.72 -2.90 7.89
C ILE A 83 -2.60 -1.95 8.30
N ASP A 84 -1.63 -1.77 7.41
CA ASP A 84 -0.70 -0.65 7.52
C ASP A 84 -1.45 0.66 7.24
N LEU A 85 -1.72 1.41 8.31
CA LEU A 85 -2.46 2.67 8.23
C LEU A 85 -1.77 3.70 7.33
N LYS A 86 -0.43 3.75 7.29
CA LYS A 86 0.29 4.71 6.46
C LYS A 86 0.03 4.44 4.98
N VAL A 87 0.11 3.17 4.60
CA VAL A 87 -0.22 2.73 3.24
C VAL A 87 -1.69 2.99 2.94
N PHE A 88 -2.59 2.64 3.87
CA PHE A 88 -4.02 2.82 3.67
C PHE A 88 -4.42 4.29 3.47
N TYR A 89 -3.87 5.22 4.25
CA TYR A 89 -4.09 6.66 4.02
C TYR A 89 -3.59 7.11 2.64
N LYS A 90 -2.52 6.52 2.10
CA LYS A 90 -2.07 6.79 0.73
C LYS A 90 -3.08 6.30 -0.30
N PHE A 91 -3.66 5.11 -0.13
CA PHE A 91 -4.76 4.64 -0.98
C PHE A 91 -5.94 5.63 -0.97
N LEU A 92 -6.37 6.08 0.20
CA LEU A 92 -7.47 7.05 0.33
C LEU A 92 -7.14 8.41 -0.30
N PHE A 93 -5.89 8.86 -0.19
CA PHE A 93 -5.41 10.07 -0.83
C PHE A 93 -5.53 10.00 -2.36
N TYR A 94 -5.06 8.91 -2.98
CA TYR A 94 -5.18 8.73 -4.42
C TYR A 94 -6.63 8.52 -4.85
N LEU A 95 -7.44 7.81 -4.06
CA LEU A 95 -8.86 7.68 -4.31
C LEU A 95 -9.53 9.07 -4.36
N LYS A 96 -9.26 9.93 -3.39
CA LYS A 96 -9.75 11.32 -3.37
C LYS A 96 -9.29 12.11 -4.59
N LYS A 97 -8.03 11.98 -5.01
CA LYS A 97 -7.53 12.65 -6.21
C LYS A 97 -8.26 12.24 -7.50
N ILE A 98 -8.65 10.97 -7.62
CA ILE A 98 -9.47 10.52 -8.74
C ILE A 98 -10.85 11.17 -8.66
N GLU A 99 -11.46 11.15 -7.47
CA GLU A 99 -12.78 11.74 -7.20
C GLU A 99 -12.86 13.25 -7.51
N ASP A 100 -11.78 13.97 -7.20
CA ASP A 100 -11.64 15.41 -7.44
C ASP A 100 -11.24 15.73 -8.90
N GLY A 101 -11.00 14.71 -9.72
CA GLY A 101 -10.66 14.85 -11.14
C GLY A 101 -9.19 15.17 -11.41
N GLU A 102 -8.33 15.19 -10.39
CA GLU A 102 -6.90 15.48 -10.52
C GLU A 102 -6.12 14.36 -11.22
N LEU A 103 -6.55 13.11 -11.03
CA LEU A 103 -5.89 11.91 -11.57
C LEU A 103 -6.91 10.97 -12.22
N THR A 104 -6.42 10.12 -13.12
CA THR A 104 -7.16 8.95 -13.61
C THR A 104 -6.86 7.72 -12.77
N PHE A 105 -7.72 6.70 -12.87
CA PHE A 105 -7.52 5.39 -12.23
C PHE A 105 -6.14 4.79 -12.55
N TYR A 106 -5.70 4.88 -13.80
CA TYR A 106 -4.41 4.34 -14.23
C TYR A 106 -3.21 5.08 -13.63
N GLN A 107 -3.27 6.42 -13.58
CA GLN A 107 -2.22 7.22 -12.95
C GLN A 107 -2.11 6.91 -11.47
N ALA A 108 -3.24 6.85 -10.76
CA ALA A 108 -3.29 6.47 -9.36
C ALA A 108 -2.76 5.05 -9.12
N SER A 109 -3.13 4.08 -9.98
CA SER A 109 -2.67 2.70 -9.89
C SER A 109 -1.16 2.57 -10.08
N TYR A 110 -0.59 3.34 -11.02
CA TYR A 110 0.86 3.40 -11.20
C TYR A 110 1.57 3.94 -9.95
N GLU A 111 1.09 5.06 -9.43
CA GLU A 111 1.69 5.71 -8.25
C GLU A 111 1.64 4.80 -7.01
N ILE A 112 0.49 4.13 -6.78
CA ILE A 112 0.34 3.13 -5.73
C ILE A 112 1.27 1.92 -5.98
N GLY A 113 1.34 1.43 -7.21
CA GLY A 113 2.21 0.31 -7.57
C GLY A 113 3.69 0.62 -7.31
N MET A 114 4.14 1.82 -7.67
CA MET A 114 5.49 2.30 -7.37
C MET A 114 5.74 2.42 -5.87
N LEU A 115 4.76 2.93 -5.10
CA LEU A 115 4.84 2.96 -3.65
C LEU A 115 5.04 1.55 -3.06
N LEU A 116 4.21 0.57 -3.47
CA LEU A 116 4.30 -0.81 -3.00
C LEU A 116 5.62 -1.48 -3.40
N LYS A 117 6.08 -1.25 -4.64
CA LYS A 117 7.38 -1.73 -5.11
C LYS A 117 8.50 -1.20 -4.20
N ASN A 118 8.54 0.09 -3.94
CA ASN A 118 9.57 0.71 -3.11
C ASN A 118 9.54 0.19 -1.67
N MET A 119 8.36 -0.12 -1.13
CA MET A 119 8.22 -0.59 0.25
C MET A 119 8.56 -2.08 0.42
N TYR A 120 8.16 -2.92 -0.53
CA TYR A 120 8.18 -4.37 -0.34
C TYR A 120 9.13 -5.12 -1.28
N VAL A 121 9.39 -4.59 -2.48
CA VAL A 121 10.18 -5.28 -3.52
C VAL A 121 11.62 -4.80 -3.51
N ASP A 122 11.83 -3.48 -3.60
CA ASP A 122 13.17 -2.89 -3.71
C ASP A 122 14.11 -3.28 -2.55
N PRO A 123 13.65 -3.30 -1.27
CA PRO A 123 14.52 -3.71 -0.16
C PRO A 123 15.03 -5.15 -0.27
N ILE A 124 14.28 -6.05 -0.91
CA ILE A 124 14.67 -7.45 -1.13
C ILE A 124 15.68 -7.53 -2.26
N ILE A 125 15.39 -6.87 -3.38
CA ILE A 125 16.28 -6.83 -4.55
C ILE A 125 17.63 -6.23 -4.20
N ASP A 126 17.65 -5.15 -3.42
CA ASP A 126 18.89 -4.47 -3.07
C ASP A 126 19.72 -5.31 -2.08
N LYS A 127 19.08 -6.03 -1.14
CA LYS A 127 19.76 -7.04 -0.32
C LYS A 127 20.37 -8.16 -1.17
N GLU A 128 19.66 -8.68 -2.16
CA GLU A 128 20.22 -9.69 -3.07
C GLU A 128 21.41 -9.17 -3.86
N LYS A 129 21.36 -7.91 -4.33
CA LYS A 129 22.49 -7.28 -5.03
C LYS A 129 23.70 -7.13 -4.10
N GLU A 130 23.49 -6.71 -2.86
CA GLU A 130 24.56 -6.63 -1.85
C GLU A 130 25.16 -8.02 -1.56
N MET A 131 24.35 -9.07 -1.48
CA MET A 131 24.85 -10.45 -1.31
C MET A 131 25.62 -10.97 -2.53
N LYS A 132 25.25 -10.53 -3.75
CA LYS A 132 25.91 -10.90 -5.01
C LYS A 132 27.16 -10.07 -5.31
N LYS A 133 27.41 -8.96 -4.60
CA LYS A 133 28.69 -8.24 -4.67
C LYS A 133 29.77 -9.12 -4.03
N GLY A 134 30.53 -9.83 -4.87
CA GLY A 134 31.73 -10.52 -4.42
C GLY A 134 32.66 -9.55 -3.70
N ARG A 135 33.30 -9.99 -2.60
CA ARG A 135 34.31 -9.16 -1.93
C ARG A 135 35.40 -8.85 -2.93
N ASN A 136 35.76 -7.57 -3.04
CA ASN A 136 36.90 -7.14 -3.82
C ASN A 136 38.16 -7.46 -3.00
N ILE A 137 38.67 -8.68 -3.17
CA ILE A 137 39.86 -9.18 -2.48
C ILE A 137 41.11 -8.98 -3.35
N ASP A 138 42.17 -8.45 -2.75
CA ASP A 138 43.51 -8.43 -3.35
C ASP A 138 44.02 -9.87 -3.55
N TRP A 139 44.84 -10.06 -4.58
CA TRP A 139 45.52 -11.31 -4.88
C TRP A 139 46.32 -11.87 -3.69
N ASN A 140 46.89 -11.01 -2.82
CA ASN A 140 47.53 -11.47 -1.58
C ASN A 140 46.53 -12.05 -0.57
N GLU A 141 45.33 -11.48 -0.49
CA GLU A 141 44.26 -11.92 0.42
C GLU A 141 43.65 -13.25 -0.06
N TYR A 142 43.43 -13.38 -1.37
CA TYR A 142 43.01 -14.64 -2.01
C TYR A 142 43.95 -15.81 -1.70
N LYS A 143 45.27 -15.57 -1.76
CA LYS A 143 46.29 -16.58 -1.44
C LYS A 143 46.23 -17.04 0.01
N LYS A 144 46.01 -16.12 0.96
CA LYS A 144 45.93 -16.46 2.38
C LYS A 144 44.70 -17.32 2.69
N ILE A 145 43.55 -16.98 2.11
CA ILE A 145 42.30 -17.73 2.31
C ILE A 145 42.44 -19.17 1.80
N ASN A 146 43.00 -19.37 0.62
CA ASN A 146 43.13 -20.72 0.03
C ASN A 146 44.30 -21.54 0.59
N ALA A 147 45.24 -20.92 1.29
CA ALA A 147 46.32 -21.62 1.98
C ALA A 147 45.87 -22.28 3.30
N GLN A 148 44.78 -21.79 3.91
CA GLN A 148 44.23 -22.32 5.17
C GLN A 148 43.24 -23.49 4.99
N ILE A 149 42.89 -23.83 3.75
CA ILE A 149 41.89 -24.87 3.41
C ILE A 149 42.58 -26.21 3.03
N LYS A 150 43.91 -26.27 3.10
CA LYS A 150 44.70 -27.51 2.99
C LYS A 150 45.13 -27.99 4.37
#